data_AF-A0A820LU57-F1
#
_entry.id   AF-A0A820LU57-F1
#
_cell.length_a   1.000
_cell.length_b   1.000
_cell.length_c   1.000
_cell.angle_alpha   90.00
_cell.angle_beta   90.00
_cell.angle_gamma   90.00
#
_symmetry.space_group_name_H-M   'P 1'
#
loop_
_entity.id
_entity.type
_entity.pdbx_description
1 polymer ?
#
loop_
_entity_poly.entity_id
_entity_poly.type
_entity_poly.pdbx_seq_one_letter_code
_entity_poly.pdbx_strand_id
1 'polypeptide(L)'
;MRRTGSALPGKLDETPARNMAIMLFKDSEDLTDKPILPRHRRPPKRYDSNPAVVNFSSCGEFYRQQYIEALEIVVNMLKNRFTQKNFKLLCNVEKFIIHVANNSLDDPNDCVQSIKNFCYGDIDVERLKGEILMIFDFFQSVIKTNQMNIKRITKISTICEILNTCEIGKQAFKEYHKLIKLYLTIPVTTATTERTFSTLNRLKNAIRSSMTQSRLNHCLLPHIYKEKLDEIDANQIMSKFVSNEKRQTFFGSML
;
A
#
# COMPACT_ATOMS: atom_id res chain seq x y z
N MET A 1 2.13 -5.58 -56.50
CA MET A 1 2.82 -5.33 -55.21
C MET A 1 1.84 -5.55 -54.06
N ARG A 2 1.79 -6.75 -53.48
CA ARG A 2 0.98 -7.06 -52.29
C ARG A 2 1.90 -6.99 -51.06
N ARG A 3 1.56 -6.16 -50.08
CA ARG A 3 2.27 -6.05 -48.80
C ARG A 3 1.96 -7.29 -47.94
N THR A 4 3.01 -7.97 -47.49
CA THR A 4 2.96 -9.06 -46.50
C THR A 4 2.79 -8.49 -45.10
N GLY A 5 2.10 -9.26 -44.26
CA GLY A 5 1.55 -8.82 -42.96
C GLY A 5 2.57 -8.58 -41.85
N SER A 6 2.23 -7.65 -40.97
CA SER A 6 2.87 -7.45 -39.67
C SER A 6 2.30 -8.45 -38.65
N ALA A 7 3.18 -9.22 -38.03
CA ALA A 7 2.86 -10.15 -36.96
C ALA A 7 2.41 -9.39 -35.68
N LEU A 8 1.26 -9.80 -35.13
CA LEU A 8 0.78 -9.41 -33.80
C LEU A 8 1.60 -10.16 -32.72
N PRO A 9 1.84 -9.55 -31.54
CA PRO A 9 2.63 -10.16 -30.48
C PRO A 9 1.91 -11.38 -29.89
N GLY A 10 2.71 -12.38 -29.49
CA GLY A 10 2.28 -13.73 -29.13
C GLY A 10 1.14 -13.77 -28.11
N LYS A 11 0.13 -14.58 -28.42
CA LYS A 11 -0.94 -14.95 -27.48
C LYS A 11 -0.31 -15.68 -26.29
N LEU A 12 -0.53 -15.16 -25.09
CA LEU A 12 -0.29 -15.89 -23.85
C LEU A 12 -1.10 -17.20 -23.88
N ASP A 13 -0.49 -18.30 -23.46
CA ASP A 13 -1.14 -19.61 -23.44
C ASP A 13 -2.22 -19.63 -22.33
N GLU A 14 -3.47 -19.42 -22.73
CA GLU A 14 -4.65 -19.36 -21.84
C GLU A 14 -5.11 -20.76 -21.35
N THR A 15 -4.49 -21.84 -21.85
CA THR A 15 -4.92 -23.22 -21.52
C THR A 15 -4.90 -23.57 -20.03
N PRO A 16 -3.93 -23.13 -19.19
CA PRO A 16 -3.92 -23.50 -17.78
C PRO A 16 -5.05 -22.82 -17.00
N ALA A 17 -5.32 -21.54 -17.28
CA ALA A 17 -6.39 -20.78 -16.63
C ALA A 17 -7.78 -21.32 -17.02
N ARG A 18 -7.94 -21.69 -18.29
CA ARG A 18 -9.17 -22.32 -18.79
C ARG A 18 -9.43 -23.68 -18.12
N ASN A 19 -8.39 -24.49 -17.94
CA ASN A 19 -8.51 -25.79 -17.28
C ASN A 19 -8.83 -25.65 -15.78
N MET A 20 -8.24 -24.68 -15.07
CA MET A 20 -8.61 -24.36 -13.69
C MET A 20 -10.05 -23.90 -13.56
N ALA A 21 -10.53 -23.04 -14.46
CA ALA A 21 -11.91 -22.59 -14.46
C ALA A 21 -12.89 -23.78 -14.62
N ILE A 22 -12.61 -24.69 -15.55
CA ILE A 22 -13.44 -25.89 -15.78
C ILE A 22 -13.48 -26.80 -14.54
N MET A 23 -12.33 -26.99 -13.87
CA MET A 23 -12.27 -27.76 -12.62
C MET A 23 -13.10 -27.10 -11.52
N LEU A 24 -12.94 -25.80 -11.30
CA LEU A 24 -13.71 -25.04 -10.31
C LEU A 24 -15.22 -25.10 -10.56
N PHE A 25 -15.66 -25.05 -11.82
CA PHE A 25 -17.08 -25.17 -12.14
C PHE A 25 -17.61 -26.56 -11.79
N LYS A 26 -16.89 -27.63 -12.16
CA LYS A 26 -17.25 -29.01 -11.81
C LYS A 26 -17.32 -29.23 -10.29
N ASP A 27 -16.35 -28.71 -9.55
CA ASP A 27 -16.30 -28.83 -8.10
C ASP A 27 -17.41 -28.03 -7.40
N SER A 28 -18.00 -27.04 -8.08
CA SER A 28 -19.07 -26.18 -7.55
C SER A 28 -20.49 -26.64 -7.92
N GLU A 29 -20.65 -27.62 -8.81
CA GLU A 29 -21.97 -28.06 -9.30
C GLU A 29 -22.87 -28.60 -8.18
N ASP A 30 -22.28 -29.26 -7.17
CA ASP A 30 -23.01 -29.83 -6.03
C ASP A 30 -23.18 -28.85 -4.85
N LEU A 31 -22.54 -27.68 -4.91
CA LEU A 31 -22.52 -26.71 -3.80
C LEU A 31 -23.61 -25.65 -3.87
N THR A 32 -24.25 -25.45 -5.03
CA THR A 32 -25.23 -24.37 -5.24
C THR A 32 -26.39 -24.78 -6.13
N ASP A 33 -27.60 -24.34 -5.75
CA ASP A 33 -28.77 -24.47 -6.60
C ASP A 33 -28.61 -23.70 -7.92
N LYS A 34 -29.35 -24.12 -8.95
CA LYS A 34 -29.32 -23.47 -10.26
C LYS A 34 -29.66 -21.97 -10.13
N PRO A 35 -28.95 -21.08 -10.84
CA PRO A 35 -29.15 -19.64 -10.72
C PRO A 35 -30.56 -19.23 -11.19
N ILE A 36 -31.31 -18.57 -10.31
CA ILE A 36 -32.65 -18.03 -10.58
C ILE A 36 -32.55 -16.51 -10.72
N LEU A 37 -33.36 -15.92 -11.62
CA LEU A 37 -33.48 -14.47 -11.75
C LEU A 37 -34.13 -13.86 -10.48
N PRO A 38 -33.56 -12.79 -9.90
CA PRO A 38 -34.19 -12.10 -8.78
C PRO A 38 -35.58 -11.59 -9.13
N ARG A 39 -36.51 -11.68 -8.17
CA ARG A 39 -37.88 -11.20 -8.35
C ARG A 39 -37.90 -9.69 -8.56
N HIS A 40 -38.31 -9.25 -9.75
CA HIS A 40 -38.46 -7.83 -10.05
C HIS A 40 -39.56 -7.19 -9.17
N ARG A 41 -39.21 -6.18 -8.37
CA ARG A 41 -40.19 -5.37 -7.63
C ARG A 41 -40.58 -4.17 -8.50
N ARG A 42 -41.89 -3.99 -8.73
CA ARG A 42 -42.37 -2.79 -9.42
C ARG A 42 -42.05 -1.55 -8.56
N PRO A 43 -41.41 -0.50 -9.11
CA PRO A 43 -41.16 0.70 -8.35
C PRO A 43 -42.49 1.35 -7.92
N PRO A 44 -42.55 2.02 -6.75
CA PRO A 44 -43.76 2.70 -6.29
C PRO A 44 -44.18 3.78 -7.29
N LYS A 45 -45.48 3.85 -7.62
CA LYS A 45 -46.09 4.81 -8.57
C LYS A 45 -45.85 6.30 -8.30
N ARG A 46 -45.21 6.66 -7.18
CA ARG A 46 -44.94 8.05 -6.79
C ARG A 46 -43.75 8.68 -7.52
N TYR A 47 -42.93 7.89 -8.19
CA TYR A 47 -41.77 8.37 -8.95
C TYR A 47 -42.10 8.35 -10.45
N ASP A 48 -42.30 9.53 -11.06
CA ASP A 48 -42.67 9.71 -12.47
C ASP A 48 -41.51 9.48 -13.46
N SER A 49 -40.32 9.16 -12.97
CA SER A 49 -39.18 8.79 -13.81
C SER A 49 -39.27 7.29 -14.05
N ASN A 50 -39.71 6.89 -15.24
CA ASN A 50 -39.74 5.49 -15.67
C ASN A 50 -38.46 5.22 -16.48
N PRO A 51 -37.29 4.93 -15.87
CA PRO A 51 -36.15 4.47 -16.66
C PRO A 51 -36.55 3.14 -17.30
N ALA A 52 -36.21 2.97 -18.58
CA ALA A 52 -36.46 1.74 -19.31
C ALA A 52 -35.95 0.55 -18.47
N VAL A 53 -36.88 -0.30 -18.04
CA VAL A 53 -36.56 -1.47 -17.24
C VAL A 53 -35.80 -2.44 -18.15
N VAL A 54 -34.52 -2.67 -17.85
CA VAL A 54 -33.70 -3.65 -18.58
C VAL A 54 -34.24 -5.04 -18.28
N ASN A 55 -34.96 -5.63 -19.23
CA ASN A 55 -35.44 -7.00 -19.12
C ASN A 55 -34.34 -7.95 -19.60
N PHE A 56 -33.82 -8.78 -18.70
CA PHE A 56 -32.85 -9.82 -19.04
C PHE A 56 -33.57 -11.06 -19.55
N SER A 57 -33.15 -11.57 -20.71
CA SER A 57 -33.81 -12.72 -21.35
C SER A 57 -33.34 -14.07 -20.78
N SER A 58 -32.14 -14.10 -20.19
CA SER A 58 -31.51 -15.29 -19.62
C SER A 58 -30.82 -15.02 -18.28
N CYS A 59 -30.84 -16.00 -17.36
CA CYS A 59 -30.06 -15.94 -16.11
C CYS A 59 -28.58 -15.64 -16.38
N GLY A 60 -28.02 -16.22 -17.45
CA GLY A 60 -26.61 -16.01 -17.81
C GLY A 60 -26.30 -14.56 -18.17
N GLU A 61 -27.21 -13.85 -18.85
CA GLU A 61 -27.03 -12.45 -19.22
C GLU A 61 -27.07 -11.52 -17.99
N PHE A 62 -27.97 -11.81 -17.05
CA PHE A 62 -28.09 -11.08 -15.80
C PHE A 62 -26.81 -11.15 -14.97
N TYR A 63 -26.31 -12.36 -14.70
CA TYR A 63 -25.08 -12.53 -13.93
C TYR A 63 -23.86 -12.04 -14.70
N ARG A 64 -23.81 -12.22 -16.03
CA ARG A 64 -22.72 -11.69 -16.85
C ARG A 64 -22.64 -10.16 -16.74
N GLN A 65 -23.76 -9.45 -16.76
CA GLN A 65 -23.75 -8.00 -16.53
C GLN A 65 -23.22 -7.65 -15.14
N GLN A 66 -23.68 -8.32 -14.09
CA GLN A 66 -23.18 -8.08 -12.73
C GLN A 66 -21.68 -8.35 -12.58
N TYR A 67 -21.19 -9.42 -13.20
CA TYR A 67 -19.77 -9.73 -13.22
C TYR A 67 -18.96 -8.67 -13.96
N ILE A 68 -19.43 -8.21 -15.12
CA ILE A 68 -18.76 -7.14 -15.88
C ILE A 68 -18.75 -5.85 -15.07
N GLU A 69 -19.87 -5.47 -14.46
CA GLU A 69 -19.95 -4.29 -13.60
C GLU A 69 -18.97 -4.38 -12.42
N ALA A 70 -18.93 -5.52 -11.74
CA ALA A 70 -17.97 -5.76 -10.66
C ALA A 70 -16.51 -5.68 -11.15
N LEU A 71 -16.20 -6.25 -12.31
CA LEU A 71 -14.86 -6.18 -12.91
C LEU A 71 -14.49 -4.76 -13.31
N GLU A 72 -15.41 -4.00 -13.89
CA GLU A 72 -15.20 -2.59 -14.24
C GLU A 72 -14.94 -1.75 -13.00
N ILE A 73 -15.70 -1.97 -11.92
CA ILE A 73 -15.48 -1.31 -10.63
C ILE A 73 -14.07 -1.63 -10.11
N VAL A 74 -13.66 -2.90 -10.10
CA VAL A 74 -12.33 -3.31 -9.64
C VAL A 74 -11.23 -2.68 -10.50
N VAL A 75 -11.37 -2.72 -11.82
CA VAL A 75 -10.41 -2.11 -12.74
C VAL A 75 -10.33 -0.59 -12.53
N ASN A 76 -11.46 0.07 -12.32
CA ASN A 76 -11.50 1.51 -12.08
C ASN A 76 -10.89 1.88 -10.72
N MET A 77 -11.14 1.09 -9.68
CA MET A 77 -10.50 1.24 -8.37
C MET A 77 -8.97 1.08 -8.48
N LEU A 78 -8.50 0.08 -9.22
CA LEU A 78 -7.06 -0.12 -9.46
C LEU A 78 -6.47 1.06 -10.24
N LYS A 79 -7.13 1.52 -11.31
CA LYS A 79 -6.71 2.71 -12.07
C LYS A 79 -6.62 3.90 -11.14
N ASN A 80 -7.72 4.25 -10.46
CA ASN A 80 -7.79 5.39 -9.53
C ASN A 80 -6.77 5.32 -8.41
N ARG A 81 -6.33 4.12 -8.00
CA ARG A 81 -5.29 3.94 -6.99
C ARG A 81 -3.89 4.24 -7.53
N PHE A 82 -3.56 3.76 -8.74
CA PHE A 82 -2.22 3.92 -9.31
C PHE A 82 -2.04 5.20 -10.15
N THR A 83 -3.11 5.90 -10.52
CA THR A 83 -3.03 7.23 -11.18
C THR A 83 -3.03 8.41 -10.21
N GLN A 84 -3.02 8.18 -8.89
CA GLN A 84 -2.97 9.25 -7.91
C GLN A 84 -1.69 10.09 -8.05
N LYS A 85 -1.81 11.41 -7.85
CA LYS A 85 -0.67 12.35 -7.91
C LYS A 85 0.47 11.93 -6.97
N ASN A 86 0.14 11.48 -5.76
CA ASN A 86 1.13 11.05 -4.76
C ASN A 86 1.87 9.77 -5.18
N PHE A 87 1.18 8.84 -5.85
CA PHE A 87 1.83 7.64 -6.37
C PHE A 87 2.82 7.97 -7.49
N LYS A 88 2.46 8.90 -8.38
CA LYS A 88 3.38 9.39 -9.43
C LYS A 88 4.63 10.03 -8.82
N LEU A 89 4.47 10.79 -7.73
CA LEU A 89 5.59 11.37 -6.99
C LEU A 89 6.51 10.30 -6.40
N LEU A 90 5.95 9.26 -5.78
CA LEU A 90 6.71 8.10 -5.29
C LEU A 90 7.51 7.42 -6.41
N CYS A 91 6.89 7.18 -7.57
CA CYS A 91 7.59 6.61 -8.72
C CYS A 91 8.73 7.52 -9.20
N ASN A 92 8.55 8.83 -9.14
CA ASN A 92 9.61 9.78 -9.51
C ASN A 92 10.77 9.73 -8.50
N VAL A 93 10.49 9.62 -7.20
CA VAL A 93 11.52 9.46 -6.16
C VAL A 93 12.28 8.15 -6.34
N GLU A 94 11.59 7.04 -6.61
CA GLU A 94 12.23 5.75 -6.91
C GLU A 94 13.14 5.83 -8.13
N LYS A 95 12.63 6.38 -9.23
CA LYS A 95 13.42 6.61 -10.45
C LYS A 95 14.65 7.45 -10.12
N PHE A 96 14.48 8.55 -9.40
CA PHE A 96 15.58 9.41 -8.99
C PHE A 96 16.66 8.63 -8.22
N ILE A 97 16.29 7.88 -7.18
CA ILE A 97 17.22 7.06 -6.39
C ILE A 97 18.01 6.11 -7.30
N ILE A 98 17.35 5.45 -8.25
CA ILE A 98 17.97 4.51 -9.19
C ILE A 98 18.84 5.22 -10.24
N HIS A 99 18.40 6.37 -10.77
CA HIS A 99 19.15 7.15 -11.76
C HIS A 99 20.43 7.75 -11.16
N VAL A 100 20.35 8.26 -9.92
CA VAL A 100 21.51 8.70 -9.13
C VAL A 100 22.52 7.55 -9.00
N ALA A 101 22.05 6.35 -8.63
CA ALA A 101 22.90 5.19 -8.44
C ALA A 101 23.60 4.70 -9.73
N ASN A 102 23.11 5.07 -10.91
CA ASN A 102 23.68 4.69 -12.21
C ASN A 102 24.31 5.88 -12.98
N ASN A 103 24.43 7.06 -12.36
CA ASN A 103 24.88 8.30 -13.01
C ASN A 103 24.12 8.60 -14.33
N SER A 104 22.79 8.41 -14.30
CA SER A 104 21.90 8.53 -15.46
C SER A 104 20.84 9.59 -15.22
N LEU A 105 21.16 10.66 -14.49
CA LEU A 105 20.27 11.77 -14.24
C LEU A 105 20.29 12.74 -15.42
N ASP A 106 19.12 13.07 -15.97
CA ASP A 106 19.00 14.05 -17.06
C ASP A 106 19.15 15.48 -16.53
N ASP A 107 18.42 15.85 -15.47
CA ASP A 107 18.58 17.13 -14.75
C ASP A 107 18.48 16.92 -13.22
N PRO A 108 19.60 17.03 -12.47
CA PRO A 108 19.62 16.88 -11.02
C PRO A 108 18.79 17.93 -10.26
N ASN A 109 18.68 19.16 -10.77
CA ASN A 109 18.14 20.27 -10.00
C ASN A 109 16.61 20.21 -9.90
N ASP A 110 15.93 19.91 -11.01
CA ASP A 110 14.46 19.76 -11.06
C ASP A 110 13.95 18.59 -10.20
N CYS A 111 14.70 17.48 -10.20
CA CYS A 111 14.37 16.32 -9.38
C CYS A 111 14.52 16.63 -7.88
N VAL A 112 15.59 17.33 -7.51
CA VAL A 112 15.85 17.70 -6.12
C VAL A 112 14.81 18.71 -5.59
N GLN A 113 14.35 19.66 -6.41
CA GLN A 113 13.23 20.54 -6.03
C GLN A 113 11.92 19.76 -5.85
N SER A 114 11.66 18.77 -6.70
CA SER A 114 10.49 17.89 -6.55
C SER A 114 10.51 17.11 -5.24
N ILE A 115 11.69 16.66 -4.81
CA ILE A 115 11.91 15.98 -3.52
C ILE A 115 11.78 16.96 -2.35
N LYS A 116 12.25 18.19 -2.48
CA LYS A 116 12.08 19.24 -1.46
C LYS A 116 10.60 19.48 -1.14
N ASN A 117 9.75 19.48 -2.15
CA ASN A 117 8.30 19.61 -2.00
C ASN A 117 7.63 18.35 -1.43
N PHE A 118 8.33 17.21 -1.41
CA PHE A 118 7.78 15.96 -0.87
C PHE A 118 8.21 15.73 0.57
N CYS A 119 9.50 15.89 0.86
CA CYS A 119 10.13 15.60 2.15
C CYS A 119 10.35 16.87 2.99
N TYR A 120 9.39 17.81 2.97
CA TYR A 120 9.51 19.14 3.58
C TYR A 120 10.25 19.14 4.93
N GLY A 121 11.51 19.60 4.93
CA GLY A 121 12.32 19.78 6.14
C GLY A 121 13.07 18.55 6.65
N ASP A 122 12.79 17.34 6.15
CA ASP A 122 13.47 16.11 6.59
C ASP A 122 14.84 15.91 5.93
N ILE A 123 15.06 16.55 4.78
CA ILE A 123 16.26 16.41 3.94
C ILE A 123 16.94 17.76 3.73
N ASP A 124 18.26 17.79 3.94
CA ASP A 124 19.10 18.92 3.55
C ASP A 124 19.43 18.82 2.06
N VAL A 125 18.78 19.70 1.28
CA VAL A 125 18.88 19.73 -0.19
C VAL A 125 20.29 20.05 -0.68
N GLU A 126 21.00 20.95 -0.02
CA GLU A 126 22.35 21.36 -0.46
C GLU A 126 23.36 20.25 -0.20
N ARG A 127 23.23 19.56 0.95
CA ARG A 127 24.03 18.35 1.22
C ARG A 127 23.71 17.22 0.26
N LEU A 128 22.42 16.99 -0.01
CA LEU A 128 21.99 15.95 -0.96
C LEU A 128 22.59 16.19 -2.36
N LYS A 129 22.63 17.43 -2.84
CA LYS A 129 23.28 17.77 -4.13
C LYS A 129 24.75 17.35 -4.16
N GLY A 130 25.50 17.62 -3.10
CA GLY A 130 26.89 17.18 -2.97
C GLY A 130 27.02 15.66 -2.95
N GLU A 131 26.16 14.97 -2.19
CA GLU A 131 26.14 13.51 -2.10
C GLU A 131 25.85 12.83 -3.45
N ILE A 132 24.91 13.36 -4.24
CA ILE A 132 24.55 12.81 -5.57
C ILE A 132 25.75 12.73 -6.51
N LEU A 133 26.64 13.71 -6.49
CA LEU A 133 27.81 13.75 -7.37
C LEU A 133 28.83 12.66 -7.04
N MET A 134 28.90 12.22 -5.79
CA MET A 134 29.93 11.28 -5.31
C MET A 134 29.42 9.84 -5.18
N ILE A 135 28.10 9.64 -5.09
CA ILE A 135 27.55 8.34 -4.71
C ILE A 135 27.70 7.26 -5.78
N PHE A 136 27.71 7.65 -7.06
CA PHE A 136 27.96 6.71 -8.15
C PHE A 136 29.36 6.11 -8.05
N ASP A 137 30.38 6.95 -7.86
CA ASP A 137 31.77 6.49 -7.72
C ASP A 137 31.94 5.63 -6.47
N PHE A 138 31.27 6.00 -5.38
CA PHE A 138 31.21 5.18 -4.19
C PHE A 138 30.62 3.79 -4.48
N PHE A 139 29.46 3.70 -5.14
CA PHE A 139 28.85 2.40 -5.48
C PHE A 139 29.75 1.58 -6.40
N GLN A 140 30.38 2.19 -7.40
CA GLN A 140 31.34 1.49 -8.26
C GLN A 140 32.55 0.97 -7.48
N SER A 141 33.05 1.73 -6.51
CA SER A 141 34.14 1.31 -5.64
C SER A 141 33.76 0.07 -4.82
N VAL A 142 32.57 0.09 -4.20
CA VAL A 142 32.08 -1.01 -3.35
C VAL A 142 31.80 -2.27 -4.17
N ILE A 143 31.21 -2.12 -5.36
CA ILE A 143 30.96 -3.23 -6.29
C ILE A 143 32.27 -3.91 -6.70
N LYS A 144 33.31 -3.13 -7.01
CA LYS A 144 34.63 -3.65 -7.38
C LYS A 144 35.32 -4.33 -6.20
N THR A 145 35.34 -3.69 -5.02
CA THR A 145 36.00 -4.22 -3.82
C THR A 145 35.36 -5.52 -3.35
N ASN A 146 34.03 -5.62 -3.40
CA ASN A 146 33.30 -6.81 -2.95
C ASN A 146 33.05 -7.84 -4.07
N GLN A 147 33.67 -7.66 -5.25
CA GLN A 147 33.54 -8.56 -6.41
C GLN A 147 32.09 -8.88 -6.79
N MET A 148 31.19 -7.90 -6.69
CA MET A 148 29.78 -8.08 -7.03
C MET A 148 29.57 -8.02 -8.54
N ASN A 149 28.85 -8.99 -9.11
CA ASN A 149 28.53 -9.04 -10.55
C ASN A 149 27.36 -8.10 -10.93
N ILE A 150 27.42 -6.83 -10.53
CA ILE A 150 26.35 -5.85 -10.77
C ILE A 150 26.81 -4.86 -11.85
N LYS A 151 26.21 -4.93 -13.04
CA LYS A 151 26.48 -3.98 -14.14
C LYS A 151 25.62 -2.72 -14.08
N ARG A 152 24.37 -2.85 -13.63
CA ARG A 152 23.40 -1.77 -13.52
C ARG A 152 22.48 -2.03 -12.34
N ILE A 153 22.24 -1.00 -11.55
CA ILE A 153 21.36 -1.06 -10.39
C ILE A 153 19.93 -0.82 -10.87
N THR A 154 19.02 -1.76 -10.64
CA THR A 154 17.60 -1.65 -11.06
C THR A 154 16.63 -1.73 -9.90
N LYS A 155 17.07 -2.22 -8.73
CA LYS A 155 16.24 -2.42 -7.54
C LYS A 155 16.78 -1.61 -6.37
N ILE A 156 15.88 -1.07 -5.57
CA ILE A 156 16.23 -0.38 -4.31
C ILE A 156 16.86 -1.36 -3.30
N SER A 157 16.48 -2.64 -3.32
CA SER A 157 17.08 -3.66 -2.45
C SER A 157 18.58 -3.77 -2.65
N THR A 158 19.04 -3.75 -3.91
CA THR A 158 20.47 -3.77 -4.25
C THR A 158 21.21 -2.55 -3.72
N ILE A 159 20.58 -1.37 -3.76
CA ILE A 159 21.16 -0.15 -3.17
C ILE A 159 21.30 -0.31 -1.65
N CYS A 160 20.30 -0.88 -0.99
CA CYS A 160 20.34 -1.14 0.44
C CYS A 160 21.44 -2.14 0.80
N GLU A 161 21.61 -3.21 0.03
CA GLU A 161 22.69 -4.19 0.19
C GLU A 161 24.05 -3.50 0.09
N ILE A 162 24.30 -2.73 -0.97
CA ILE A 162 25.56 -1.99 -1.16
C ILE A 162 25.82 -1.04 0.01
N LEU A 163 24.84 -0.24 0.42
CA LEU A 163 24.99 0.67 1.57
C LEU A 163 25.24 -0.09 2.89
N ASN A 164 24.66 -1.28 3.06
CA ASN A 164 24.88 -2.11 4.25
C ASN A 164 26.25 -2.78 4.29
N THR A 165 26.94 -2.94 3.17
CA THR A 165 28.32 -3.49 3.17
C THR A 165 29.35 -2.51 3.74
N CYS A 166 29.04 -1.21 3.79
CA CYS A 166 29.99 -0.19 4.26
C CYS A 166 29.29 0.81 5.19
N GLU A 167 29.46 0.62 6.50
CA GLU A 167 28.90 1.52 7.52
C GLU A 167 29.41 2.97 7.39
N ILE A 168 30.65 3.15 6.94
CA ILE A 168 31.24 4.48 6.68
C ILE A 168 30.49 5.18 5.53
N GLY A 169 30.08 4.41 4.51
CA GLY A 169 29.26 4.92 3.41
C GLY A 169 27.92 5.49 3.88
N LYS A 170 27.25 4.83 4.84
CA LYS A 170 26.00 5.36 5.43
C LYS A 170 26.20 6.68 6.16
N GLN A 171 27.37 6.87 6.78
CA GLN A 171 27.71 8.11 7.47
C GLN A 171 28.19 9.21 6.51
N ALA A 172 28.78 8.86 5.38
CA ALA A 172 29.19 9.81 4.36
C ALA A 172 28.01 10.31 3.52
N PHE A 173 27.03 9.43 3.23
CA PHE A 173 25.85 9.71 2.41
C PHE A 173 24.57 9.72 3.25
N LYS A 174 24.50 10.61 4.25
CA LYS A 174 23.40 10.62 5.22
C LYS A 174 22.09 11.03 4.59
N GLU A 175 22.08 12.05 3.74
CA GLU A 175 20.85 12.57 3.15
C GLU A 175 20.26 11.58 2.14
N TYR A 176 21.09 10.95 1.32
CA TYR A 176 20.67 9.89 0.41
C TYR A 176 20.14 8.66 1.18
N HIS A 177 20.80 8.27 2.27
CA HIS A 177 20.31 7.19 3.12
C HIS A 177 18.98 7.53 3.80
N LYS A 178 18.79 8.76 4.28
CA LYS A 178 17.49 9.24 4.79
C LYS A 178 16.41 9.20 3.71
N LEU A 179 16.71 9.62 2.49
CA LEU A 179 15.77 9.59 1.37
C LEU A 179 15.27 8.16 1.10
N ILE A 180 16.17 7.17 1.11
CA ILE A 180 15.80 5.76 0.96
C ILE A 180 14.93 5.29 2.13
N LYS A 181 15.29 5.65 3.38
CA LYS A 181 14.48 5.32 4.56
C LYS A 181 13.08 5.89 4.45
N LEU A 182 12.95 7.17 4.10
CA LEU A 182 11.67 7.83 3.89
C LEU A 182 10.85 7.10 2.83
N TYR A 183 11.45 6.81 1.67
CA TYR A 183 10.80 6.03 0.61
C TYR A 183 10.27 4.68 1.12
N LEU A 184 11.08 3.92 1.87
CA LEU A 184 10.69 2.60 2.40
C LEU A 184 9.63 2.68 3.52
N THR A 185 9.55 3.80 4.23
CA THR A 185 8.55 4.00 5.30
C THR A 185 7.18 4.43 4.78
N ILE A 186 7.10 4.92 3.54
CA ILE A 186 5.82 5.40 3.00
C ILE A 186 4.92 4.19 2.71
N PRO A 187 3.73 4.13 3.34
CA PRO A 187 2.81 3.03 3.10
C PRO A 187 2.27 3.11 1.67
N VAL A 188 2.68 2.15 0.83
CA VAL A 188 2.13 1.97 -0.53
C VAL A 188 0.68 1.47 -0.50
N THR A 189 0.23 0.97 0.66
CA THR A 189 -1.12 0.44 0.85
C THR A 189 -1.79 1.04 2.08
N THR A 190 -3.06 1.38 1.94
CA THR A 190 -3.96 1.74 3.04
C THR A 190 -4.50 0.53 3.78
N ALA A 191 -4.10 -0.70 3.42
CA ALA A 191 -4.68 -1.91 4.01
C ALA A 191 -4.49 -1.98 5.54
N THR A 192 -3.33 -1.52 6.04
CA THR A 192 -3.06 -1.45 7.47
C THR A 192 -3.95 -0.41 8.15
N THR A 193 -4.11 0.77 7.56
CA THR A 193 -4.99 1.82 8.09
C THR A 193 -6.45 1.41 8.02
N GLU A 194 -6.92 0.82 6.92
CA GLU A 194 -8.27 0.27 6.77
C GLU A 194 -8.58 -0.82 7.80
N ARG A 195 -7.62 -1.71 8.10
CA ARG A 195 -7.75 -2.68 9.19
C ARG A 195 -7.92 -1.98 10.54
N THR A 196 -7.14 -0.93 10.82
CA THR A 196 -7.31 -0.13 12.05
C THR A 196 -8.64 0.63 12.08
N PHE A 197 -9.15 1.13 10.95
CA PHE A 197 -10.45 1.78 10.88
C PHE A 197 -11.61 0.80 11.03
N SER A 198 -11.48 -0.43 10.50
CA SER A 198 -12.47 -1.48 10.68
C SER A 198 -12.59 -1.91 12.15
N THR A 199 -11.45 -2.09 12.83
CA THR A 199 -11.43 -2.38 14.27
C THR A 199 -11.96 -1.22 15.09
N LEU A 200 -11.59 0.01 14.74
CA LEU A 200 -12.15 1.23 15.33
C LEU A 200 -13.68 1.30 15.19
N ASN A 201 -14.21 1.00 13.99
CA ASN A 201 -15.64 1.00 13.73
C ASN A 201 -16.37 -0.06 14.57
N ARG A 202 -15.80 -1.27 14.72
CA ARG A 202 -16.36 -2.31 15.61
C ARG A 202 -16.42 -1.83 17.06
N LEU A 203 -15.33 -1.25 17.56
CA LEU A 203 -15.21 -0.76 18.93
C LEU A 203 -16.18 0.41 19.20
N LYS A 204 -16.34 1.33 18.23
CA LYS A 204 -17.30 2.44 18.31
C LYS A 204 -18.75 1.97 18.22
N ASN A 205 -19.05 1.00 17.36
CA ASN A 205 -20.39 0.43 17.22
C ASN A 205 -20.82 -0.36 18.46
N ALA A 206 -19.89 -1.07 19.11
CA ALA A 206 -20.18 -1.80 20.35
C ALA A 206 -20.50 -0.88 21.54
N ILE A 207 -19.91 0.33 21.60
CA ILE A 207 -19.95 1.23 22.77
C ILE A 207 -20.75 2.52 22.46
N ARG A 208 -21.69 2.43 21.50
CA ARG A 208 -22.35 3.50 20.72
C ARG A 208 -22.92 4.71 21.49
N SER A 209 -23.06 4.67 22.82
CA SER A 209 -23.70 5.72 23.62
C SER A 209 -22.89 6.26 24.82
N SER A 210 -21.67 5.77 25.11
CA SER A 210 -20.91 6.21 26.31
C SER A 210 -19.43 6.52 26.10
N MET A 211 -18.92 6.46 24.87
CA MET A 211 -17.48 6.61 24.61
C MET A 211 -17.06 8.07 24.39
N THR A 212 -16.16 8.58 25.23
CA THR A 212 -15.44 9.84 24.98
C THR A 212 -14.26 9.62 24.05
N GLN A 213 -13.78 10.68 23.36
CA GLN A 213 -12.61 10.58 22.48
C GLN A 213 -11.33 10.15 23.22
N SER A 214 -11.14 10.61 24.46
CA SER A 214 -10.02 10.18 25.30
C SER A 214 -10.09 8.67 25.58
N ARG A 215 -11.24 8.17 26.03
CA ARG A 215 -11.41 6.73 26.28
C ARG A 215 -11.20 5.90 25.02
N LEU A 216 -11.70 6.37 23.88
CA LEU A 216 -11.49 5.72 22.58
C LEU A 216 -10.00 5.57 22.25
N ASN A 217 -9.23 6.64 22.37
CA ASN A 217 -7.79 6.63 22.12
C ASN A 217 -7.07 5.68 23.08
N HIS A 218 -7.41 5.71 24.37
CA HIS A 218 -6.82 4.82 25.37
C HIS A 218 -7.14 3.34 25.15
N CYS A 219 -8.31 3.00 24.60
CA CYS A 219 -8.64 1.61 24.25
C CYS A 219 -8.03 1.16 22.92
N LEU A 220 -7.89 2.06 21.94
CA LEU A 220 -7.37 1.73 20.63
C LEU A 220 -5.86 1.48 20.64
N LEU A 221 -5.11 2.22 21.46
CA LEU A 221 -3.65 2.10 21.54
C LEU A 221 -3.19 0.66 21.91
N PRO A 222 -3.70 0.03 22.99
CA PRO A 222 -3.44 -1.38 23.30
C PRO A 222 -3.79 -2.34 22.16
N HIS A 223 -4.86 -2.05 21.40
CA HIS A 223 -5.30 -2.91 20.31
C HIS A 223 -4.38 -2.83 19.08
N ILE A 224 -3.92 -1.63 18.73
CA ILE A 224 -2.99 -1.42 17.61
C ILE A 224 -1.59 -1.96 17.96
N TYR A 225 -1.12 -1.69 19.18
CA TYR A 225 0.22 -2.05 19.63
C TYR A 225 0.23 -3.28 20.52
N LYS A 226 -0.58 -4.30 20.18
CA LYS A 226 -0.73 -5.50 21.00
C LYS A 226 0.61 -6.21 21.26
N GLU A 227 1.45 -6.36 20.23
CA GLU A 227 2.76 -6.99 20.34
C GLU A 227 3.67 -6.27 21.35
N LYS A 228 3.69 -4.93 21.31
CA LYS A 228 4.45 -4.13 22.29
C LYS A 228 3.83 -4.17 23.68
N LEU A 229 2.52 -4.34 23.77
CA LEU A 229 1.83 -4.48 25.05
C LEU A 229 2.19 -5.81 25.72
N ASP A 230 2.30 -6.87 24.94
CA ASP A 230 2.70 -8.20 25.39
C ASP A 230 4.16 -8.21 25.93
N GLU A 231 5.02 -7.29 25.46
CA GLU A 231 6.38 -7.08 25.98
C GLU A 231 6.43 -6.30 27.32
N ILE A 232 5.35 -5.61 27.71
CA ILE A 232 5.36 -4.80 28.93
C ILE A 232 5.05 -5.66 30.16
N ASP A 233 5.94 -5.61 31.15
CA ASP A 233 5.75 -6.30 32.44
C ASP A 233 4.60 -5.66 33.25
N ALA A 234 3.55 -6.46 33.46
CA ALA A 234 2.39 -6.08 34.26
C ALA A 234 2.78 -5.70 35.70
N ASN A 235 3.81 -6.32 36.28
CA ASN A 235 4.26 -6.02 37.63
C ASN A 235 4.86 -4.62 37.75
N GLN A 236 5.56 -4.16 36.70
CA GLN A 236 6.09 -2.79 36.64
C GLN A 236 4.96 -1.78 36.50
N ILE A 237 3.94 -2.07 35.69
CA ILE A 237 2.74 -1.22 35.59
C ILE A 237 2.06 -1.12 36.96
N MET A 238 1.86 -2.26 37.62
CA MET A 238 1.21 -2.31 38.93
C MET A 238 1.99 -1.50 39.97
N SER A 239 3.32 -1.66 40.01
CA SER A 239 4.18 -0.90 40.93
C SER A 239 4.09 0.61 40.69
N LYS A 240 4.16 1.05 39.42
CA LYS A 240 3.99 2.46 39.04
C LYS A 240 2.61 3.00 39.38
N PHE A 241 1.57 2.18 39.19
CA PHE A 241 0.20 2.53 39.53
C PHE A 241 0.00 2.68 41.05
N VAL A 242 0.62 1.80 41.84
CA VAL A 242 0.58 1.87 43.32
C VAL A 242 1.34 3.08 43.85
N SER A 243 2.49 3.42 43.25
CA SER A 243 3.27 4.61 43.64
C SER A 243 2.60 5.95 43.28
N ASN A 244 1.53 5.93 42.46
CA ASN A 244 0.86 7.16 42.04
C ASN A 244 -0.19 7.59 43.06
N GLU A 245 0.09 8.66 43.81
CA GLU A 245 -0.81 9.21 44.84
C GLU A 245 -2.19 9.64 44.26
N LYS A 246 -2.24 10.03 42.98
CA LYS A 246 -3.49 10.40 42.30
C LYS A 246 -4.38 9.20 41.98
N ARG A 247 -3.96 7.96 42.27
CA ARG A 247 -4.80 6.78 42.08
C ARG A 247 -6.11 6.87 42.87
N GLN A 248 -6.05 7.36 44.10
CA GLN A 248 -7.21 7.43 45.01
C GLN A 248 -8.31 8.34 44.47
N THR A 249 -7.97 9.37 43.67
CA THR A 249 -8.97 10.28 43.09
C THR A 249 -9.76 9.64 41.94
N PHE A 250 -9.19 8.65 41.25
CA PHE A 250 -9.84 7.99 40.11
C PHE A 250 -10.47 6.64 40.46
N PHE A 251 -9.89 5.89 41.41
CA PHE A 251 -10.29 4.51 41.73
C PHE A 251 -10.74 4.31 43.18
N GLY A 252 -10.73 5.36 44.02
CA GLY A 252 -11.06 5.26 45.44
C GLY A 252 -9.99 4.50 46.25
N SER A 253 -10.23 4.33 47.56
CA SER A 253 -9.45 3.41 48.38
C SER A 253 -9.95 2.00 48.13
N MET A 254 -9.12 1.13 47.55
CA MET A 254 -9.41 -0.31 47.62
C MET A 254 -9.17 -0.77 49.05
N LEU A 255 -10.24 -1.19 49.72
CA LEU A 255 -10.23 -1.90 51.01
C LEU A 255 -9.73 -3.33 50.81
#